data_AF-A0A7K4JWV6-F1
#
_entry.id   AF-A0A7K4JWV6-F1
#
_cell.length_a   1.000
_cell.length_b   1.000
_cell.length_c   1.000
_cell.angle_alpha   90.00
_cell.angle_beta   90.00
_cell.angle_gamma   90.00
#
_symmetry.space_group_name_H-M   'P 1'
#
loop_
_entity.id
_entity.type
_entity.pdbx_description
1 polymer ?
#
loop_
_entity_poly.entity_id
_entity_poly.type
_entity_poly.pdbx_seq_one_letter_code
_entity_poly.pdbx_strand_id
1 'polypeptide(L)'
;PGGAEGGEGLFVALGAGLAALSHPLLYVKLLVQVGHEPLPPTLGRNVLGRRVLYLPGFFTYARHIVEVDGKKGLFRGLTPRLVSSTLSTITRGSVKKAFPLEDMEHVSNKDDVKTSLRKVVKETSHEMMMQCASRVVSHPLHVISMRCMVQFVGREVKYSGVFSAIGRILKEEGILGFFV
;
A
#
# COMPACT_ATOMS: atom_id res chain seq x y z
N PRO A 1 26.63 11.63 -15.38
CA PRO A 1 26.10 10.50 -14.57
C PRO A 1 25.29 10.88 -13.31
N GLY A 2 25.24 12.14 -12.86
CA GLY A 2 24.62 12.51 -11.57
C GLY A 2 23.15 12.98 -11.56
N GLY A 3 22.42 12.92 -12.68
CA GLY A 3 21.04 13.46 -12.77
C GLY A 3 19.91 12.48 -12.41
N ALA A 4 20.14 11.17 -12.51
CA ALA A 4 19.10 10.16 -12.33
C ALA A 4 18.81 9.84 -10.86
N GLU A 5 19.83 9.86 -9.99
CA GLU A 5 19.68 9.53 -8.56
C GLU A 5 18.88 10.60 -7.79
N GLY A 6 19.03 11.88 -8.16
CA GLY A 6 18.29 12.98 -7.53
C GLY A 6 16.78 12.91 -7.80
N GLY A 7 16.39 12.49 -9.01
CA GLY A 7 14.99 12.31 -9.40
C GLY A 7 14.33 11.11 -8.70
N GLU A 8 15.05 10.00 -8.58
CA GLU A 8 14.56 8.80 -7.87
C GLU A 8 14.39 9.07 -6.37
N GLY A 9 15.35 9.76 -5.73
CA GLY A 9 15.24 10.14 -4.32
C GLY A 9 14.06 11.07 -4.04
N LEU A 10 13.83 12.06 -4.91
CA LEU A 10 12.67 12.96 -4.80
C LEU A 10 11.35 12.21 -4.96
N PHE A 11 11.26 11.30 -5.92
CA PHE A 11 10.06 10.49 -6.14
C PHE A 11 9.75 9.60 -4.93
N VAL A 12 10.77 8.99 -4.33
CA VAL A 12 10.64 8.20 -3.10
C VAL A 12 10.18 9.09 -1.94
N ALA A 13 10.77 10.28 -1.77
CA ALA A 13 10.40 11.22 -0.71
C ALA A 13 8.95 11.71 -0.84
N LEU A 14 8.52 12.05 -2.05
CA LEU A 14 7.13 12.44 -2.33
C LEU A 14 6.15 11.28 -2.09
N GLY A 15 6.50 10.08 -2.55
CA GLY A 15 5.71 8.86 -2.32
C GLY A 15 5.59 8.53 -0.83
N ALA A 16 6.69 8.64 -0.08
CA ALA A 16 6.72 8.45 1.36
C ALA A 16 5.88 9.50 2.11
N GLY A 17 6.00 10.78 1.72
CA GLY A 17 5.21 11.87 2.30
C GLY A 17 3.71 11.67 2.08
N LEU A 18 3.30 11.35 0.84
CA LEU A 18 1.89 11.06 0.53
C LEU A 18 1.38 9.82 1.28
N ALA A 19 2.20 8.77 1.37
CA ALA A 19 1.85 7.55 2.11
C ALA A 19 1.70 7.83 3.61
N ALA A 20 2.52 8.69 4.21
CA ALA A 20 2.41 9.11 5.60
C ALA A 20 1.15 9.95 5.85
N LEU A 21 0.86 10.93 4.98
CA LEU A 21 -0.34 11.76 5.08
C LEU A 21 -1.63 10.96 4.89
N SER A 22 -1.61 9.98 4.00
CA SER A 22 -2.75 9.10 3.71
C SER A 22 -2.86 7.93 4.69
N HIS A 23 -1.88 7.76 5.57
CA HIS A 23 -1.81 6.60 6.47
C HIS A 23 -2.99 6.51 7.43
N PRO A 24 -3.41 7.60 8.11
CA PRO A 24 -4.57 7.56 9.00
C PRO A 24 -5.85 7.10 8.32
N LEU A 25 -6.09 7.56 7.08
CA LEU A 25 -7.26 7.20 6.28
C LEU A 25 -7.29 5.70 5.99
N LEU A 26 -6.14 5.16 5.56
CA LEU A 26 -6.01 3.75 5.24
C LEU A 26 -6.05 2.87 6.48
N TYR A 27 -5.48 3.34 7.59
CA TYR A 27 -5.51 2.64 8.86
C TYR A 27 -6.94 2.47 9.38
N VAL A 28 -7.72 3.55 9.47
CA VAL A 28 -9.13 3.47 9.89
C VAL A 28 -9.94 2.61 8.93
N LYS A 29 -9.77 2.79 7.62
CA LYS A 29 -10.48 1.99 6.61
C LYS A 29 -10.22 0.50 6.78
N LEU A 30 -8.97 0.12 7.02
CA LEU A 30 -8.57 -1.26 7.23
C LEU A 30 -9.18 -1.82 8.51
N LEU A 31 -9.14 -1.09 9.62
CA LEU A 31 -9.72 -1.54 10.88
C LEU A 31 -11.23 -1.77 10.76
N VAL A 32 -11.94 -0.85 10.11
CA VAL A 32 -13.37 -1.01 9.81
C VAL A 32 -13.62 -2.23 8.92
N GLN A 33 -12.79 -2.43 7.88
CA GLN A 33 -12.93 -3.57 6.96
C GLN A 33 -12.68 -4.93 7.64
N VAL A 34 -11.81 -4.96 8.66
CA VAL A 34 -11.53 -6.16 9.46
C VAL A 34 -12.65 -6.42 10.50
N GLY A 35 -13.65 -5.53 10.58
CA GLY A 35 -14.79 -5.67 11.48
C GLY A 35 -14.54 -5.11 12.88
N HIS A 36 -13.55 -4.23 13.04
CA HIS A 36 -13.35 -3.54 14.31
C HIS A 36 -14.40 -2.43 14.46
N GLU A 37 -15.46 -2.70 15.21
CA GLU A 37 -16.57 -1.76 15.46
C GLU A 37 -16.68 -1.42 16.97
N PRO A 38 -15.74 -0.63 17.53
CA PRO A 38 -15.75 -0.29 18.95
C PRO A 38 -16.83 0.72 19.35
N LEU A 39 -17.48 1.38 18.39
CA LEU A 39 -18.44 2.46 18.63
C LEU A 39 -19.84 2.03 18.16
N PRO A 40 -20.90 2.23 18.98
CA PRO A 40 -22.24 1.84 18.61
C PRO A 40 -22.75 2.70 17.43
N PRO A 41 -23.55 2.11 16.52
CA PRO A 41 -24.16 2.84 15.41
C PRO A 41 -25.10 3.94 15.92
N THR A 42 -25.03 5.12 15.31
CA THR A 42 -25.86 6.26 15.68
C THR A 42 -27.18 6.21 14.90
N LEU A 43 -28.31 6.44 15.58
CA LEU A 43 -29.60 6.52 14.89
C LEU A 43 -29.70 7.87 14.16
N GLY A 44 -29.88 7.82 12.84
CA GLY A 44 -30.16 8.99 12.01
C GLY A 44 -31.46 8.84 11.22
N ARG A 45 -31.84 9.89 10.50
CA ARG A 45 -32.92 9.86 9.51
C ARG A 45 -32.34 10.09 8.13
N ASN A 46 -32.71 9.24 7.18
CA ASN A 46 -32.39 9.48 5.78
C ASN A 46 -33.22 10.64 5.21
N VAL A 47 -32.92 11.07 3.98
CA VAL A 47 -33.67 12.11 3.27
C VAL A 47 -35.16 11.78 3.07
N LEU A 48 -35.54 10.50 3.20
CA LEU A 48 -36.92 10.00 3.17
C LEU A 48 -37.55 9.86 4.57
N GLY A 49 -36.93 10.38 5.62
CA GLY A 49 -37.44 10.37 6.99
C GLY A 49 -37.42 9.01 7.70
N ARG A 50 -36.92 7.94 7.06
CA ARG A 50 -36.79 6.62 7.68
C ARG A 50 -35.64 6.62 8.68
N ARG A 51 -35.84 5.96 9.82
CA ARG A 51 -34.77 5.72 10.79
C ARG A 51 -33.79 4.73 10.19
N VAL A 52 -32.54 5.13 10.08
CA VAL A 52 -31.43 4.29 9.59
C VAL A 52 -30.28 4.41 10.59
N LEU A 53 -29.61 3.29 10.84
CA LEU A 53 -28.41 3.28 11.66
C LEU A 53 -27.23 3.74 10.79
N TYR A 54 -26.59 4.82 11.22
CA TYR A 54 -25.37 5.33 10.59
C TYR A 54 -24.16 4.79 11.34
N LEU A 55 -23.22 4.24 10.60
CA LEU A 55 -21.92 3.88 11.15
C LEU A 55 -21.16 5.18 11.52
N PRO A 56 -20.44 5.22 12.65
CA PRO A 56 -19.59 6.35 13.01
C PRO A 56 -18.69 6.75 11.85
N GLY A 57 -18.63 8.06 11.59
CA GLY A 57 -17.80 8.61 10.52
C GLY A 57 -16.30 8.41 10.78
N PHE A 58 -15.50 8.58 9.72
CA PHE A 58 -14.03 8.45 9.78
C PHE A 58 -13.40 9.24 10.93
N PHE A 59 -13.78 10.52 11.10
CA PHE A 59 -13.20 11.39 12.12
C PHE A 59 -13.54 10.93 13.54
N THR A 60 -14.75 10.42 13.77
CA THR A 60 -15.17 9.87 15.07
C THR A 60 -14.33 8.64 15.41
N TYR A 61 -14.12 7.77 14.43
CA TYR A 61 -13.29 6.59 14.59
C TYR A 61 -11.81 6.92 14.80
N ALA A 62 -11.26 7.86 14.02
CA ALA A 62 -9.89 8.34 14.18
C ALA A 62 -9.67 8.98 15.56
N ARG A 63 -10.63 9.77 16.04
CA ARG A 63 -10.59 10.34 17.40
C ARG A 63 -10.57 9.25 18.46
N HIS A 64 -11.42 8.23 18.32
CA HIS A 64 -11.44 7.10 19.25
C HIS A 64 -10.09 6.37 19.30
N ILE A 65 -9.45 6.11 18.15
CA ILE A 65 -8.09 5.54 18.11
C ILE A 65 -7.09 6.43 18.86
N VAL A 66 -7.14 7.74 18.66
CA VAL A 66 -6.23 8.68 19.34
C VAL A 66 -6.49 8.73 20.84
N GLU A 67 -7.73 8.57 21.28
CA GLU A 67 -8.08 8.49 22.71
C GLU A 67 -7.59 7.17 23.35
N VAL A 68 -7.58 6.06 22.60
CA VAL A 68 -7.16 4.74 23.10
C VAL A 68 -5.64 4.53 23.05
N ASP A 69 -5.01 4.79 21.89
CA ASP A 69 -3.59 4.49 21.61
C ASP A 69 -2.72 5.75 21.47
N GLY A 70 -3.31 6.94 21.62
CA GLY A 70 -2.62 8.21 21.43
C GLY A 70 -2.40 8.58 19.95
N LYS A 71 -1.84 9.77 19.71
CA LYS A 71 -1.58 10.30 18.36
C LYS A 71 -0.63 9.42 17.53
N LYS A 72 0.26 8.67 18.19
CA LYS A 72 1.21 7.75 17.53
C LYS A 72 0.53 6.46 17.05
N GLY A 73 -0.58 6.05 17.66
CA GLY A 73 -1.34 4.86 17.25
C GLY A 73 -1.87 4.95 15.82
N LEU A 74 -2.21 6.17 15.37
CA LEU A 74 -2.70 6.45 14.01
C LEU A 74 -1.66 6.18 12.90
N PHE A 75 -0.38 6.03 13.26
CA PHE A 75 0.73 5.76 12.36
C PHE A 75 1.33 4.36 12.55
N ARG A 76 0.62 3.48 13.25
CA ARG A 76 1.06 2.10 13.49
C ARG A 76 1.06 1.32 12.16
N GLY A 77 2.18 0.67 11.86
CA GLY A 77 2.39 0.00 10.57
C GLY A 77 2.88 0.94 9.45
N LEU A 78 3.13 2.23 9.72
CA LEU A 78 3.72 3.13 8.72
C LEU A 78 5.14 2.70 8.33
N THR A 79 5.97 2.29 9.28
CA THR A 79 7.36 1.88 9.03
C THR A 79 7.48 0.72 8.02
N PRO A 80 6.83 -0.45 8.20
CA PRO A 80 6.91 -1.53 7.21
C PRO A 80 6.35 -1.11 5.86
N ARG A 81 5.34 -0.23 5.82
CA ARG A 81 4.79 0.32 4.58
C ARG A 81 5.78 1.22 3.84
N LEU A 82 6.49 2.10 4.54
CA LEU A 82 7.52 2.94 3.93
C LEU A 82 8.66 2.10 3.38
N VAL A 83 9.13 1.10 4.14
CA VAL A 83 10.15 0.14 3.66
C VAL A 83 9.66 -0.60 2.42
N SER A 84 8.39 -1.04 2.40
CA SER A 84 7.76 -1.67 1.23
C SER A 84 7.77 -0.75 0.00
N SER A 85 7.40 0.52 0.18
CA SER A 85 7.37 1.49 -0.91
C SER A 85 8.77 1.74 -1.46
N THR A 86 9.77 1.94 -0.59
CA THR A 86 11.16 2.15 -1.00
C THR A 86 11.70 0.92 -1.74
N LEU A 87 11.47 -0.29 -1.22
CA LEU A 87 11.93 -1.52 -1.88
C LEU A 87 11.23 -1.74 -3.22
N SER A 88 9.94 -1.40 -3.35
CA SER A 88 9.21 -1.45 -4.61
C SER A 88 9.81 -0.50 -5.65
N THR A 89 10.15 0.73 -5.25
CA THR A 89 10.80 1.70 -6.15
C THR A 89 12.18 1.24 -6.60
N ILE A 90 13.01 0.73 -5.68
CA ILE A 90 14.33 0.17 -6.01
C ILE A 90 14.19 -1.02 -6.96
N THR A 91 13.28 -1.94 -6.66
CA THR A 91 13.02 -3.12 -7.50
C THR A 91 12.53 -2.69 -8.88
N ARG A 92 11.68 -1.67 -8.98
CA ARG A 92 11.24 -1.12 -10.28
C ARG A 92 12.41 -0.54 -11.07
N GLY A 93 13.34 0.17 -10.41
CA GLY A 93 14.58 0.64 -11.02
C GLY A 93 15.48 -0.50 -11.51
N SER A 94 15.65 -1.55 -10.70
CA SER A 94 16.44 -2.73 -11.06
C SER A 94 15.79 -3.58 -12.16
N VAL A 95 14.47 -3.75 -12.14
CA VAL A 95 13.72 -4.48 -13.18
C VAL A 95 13.72 -3.68 -14.49
N LYS A 96 13.64 -2.35 -14.44
CA LYS A 96 13.78 -1.48 -15.62
C LYS A 96 15.18 -1.55 -16.23
N LYS A 97 16.21 -1.82 -15.42
CA LYS A 97 17.59 -2.04 -15.89
C LYS A 97 17.82 -3.47 -16.39
N ALA A 98 17.16 -4.47 -15.80
CA ALA A 98 17.28 -5.88 -16.19
C ALA A 98 16.45 -6.23 -17.44
N PHE A 99 15.34 -5.54 -17.65
CA PHE A 99 14.55 -5.54 -18.89
C PHE A 99 14.61 -4.15 -19.51
N PRO A 100 15.75 -3.78 -20.15
CA PRO A 100 15.78 -2.57 -20.95
C PRO A 100 14.73 -2.74 -22.05
N LEU A 101 13.80 -1.78 -22.14
CA LEU A 101 13.01 -1.61 -23.34
C LEU A 101 14.01 -1.37 -24.47
N GLU A 102 14.23 -2.37 -25.33
CA GLU A 102 14.94 -2.14 -26.59
C GLU A 102 14.32 -0.91 -27.25
N ASP A 103 15.17 0.08 -27.51
CA ASP A 103 14.83 1.36 -28.12
C ASP A 103 13.83 1.17 -29.25
N MET A 104 12.59 1.62 -29.04
CA MET A 104 11.63 1.79 -30.13
C MET A 104 11.96 3.10 -30.86
N GLU A 105 13.17 3.18 -31.41
CA GLU A 105 13.52 4.20 -32.38
C GLU A 105 13.13 3.72 -33.78
N HIS A 106 12.34 4.55 -34.46
CA HIS A 106 12.10 4.56 -35.90
C HIS A 106 11.54 3.29 -36.58
N VAL A 107 10.22 3.20 -36.72
CA VAL A 107 9.63 2.89 -38.05
C VAL A 107 8.39 3.75 -38.27
N SER A 108 8.59 4.82 -39.05
CA SER A 108 7.55 5.53 -39.77
C SER A 108 7.17 4.72 -41.01
N ASN A 109 5.91 4.26 -41.11
CA ASN A 109 5.10 4.38 -42.33
C ASN A 109 3.69 3.75 -42.18
N LYS A 110 2.66 4.59 -42.34
CA LYS A 110 1.36 4.36 -43.00
C LYS A 110 0.37 3.25 -42.57
N ASP A 111 0.70 2.30 -41.69
CA ASP A 111 -0.26 1.32 -41.12
C ASP A 111 -0.68 1.66 -39.68
N ASP A 112 -1.15 2.90 -39.49
CA ASP A 112 -1.15 3.64 -38.23
C ASP A 112 -1.93 2.98 -37.08
N VAL A 113 -3.11 2.39 -37.34
CA VAL A 113 -3.99 1.89 -36.26
C VAL A 113 -3.57 0.49 -35.77
N LYS A 114 -3.29 -0.45 -36.68
CA LYS A 114 -2.95 -1.84 -36.32
C LYS A 114 -1.57 -1.94 -35.68
N THR A 115 -0.63 -1.09 -36.13
CA THR A 115 0.70 -0.94 -35.55
C THR A 115 0.64 -0.23 -34.20
N SER A 116 -0.20 0.80 -34.05
CA SER A 116 -0.43 1.47 -32.77
C SER A 116 -1.08 0.55 -31.73
N LEU A 117 -2.09 -0.25 -32.09
CA LEU A 117 -2.69 -1.21 -31.16
C LEU A 117 -1.69 -2.29 -30.72
N ARG A 118 -0.86 -2.81 -31.64
CA ARG A 118 0.21 -3.75 -31.28
C ARG A 118 1.24 -3.11 -30.35
N LYS A 119 1.59 -1.83 -30.58
CA LYS A 119 2.49 -1.08 -29.71
C LYS A 119 1.91 -0.89 -28.31
N VAL A 120 0.65 -0.45 -28.21
CA VAL A 120 -0.06 -0.28 -26.94
C VAL A 120 -0.17 -1.60 -26.19
N VAL A 121 -0.49 -2.71 -26.87
CA VAL A 121 -0.57 -4.04 -26.24
C VAL A 121 0.80 -4.50 -25.74
N LYS A 122 1.87 -4.29 -26.50
CA LYS A 122 3.24 -4.65 -26.09
C LYS A 122 3.73 -3.79 -24.92
N GLU A 123 3.42 -2.50 -24.93
CA GLU A 123 3.77 -1.58 -23.84
C GLU A 123 2.98 -1.89 -22.57
N THR A 124 1.68 -2.15 -22.72
CA THR A 124 0.81 -2.54 -21.59
C THR A 124 1.22 -3.89 -21.01
N SER A 125 1.53 -4.88 -21.84
CA SER A 125 1.93 -6.22 -21.36
C SER A 125 3.27 -6.16 -20.62
N HIS A 126 4.21 -5.35 -21.11
CA HIS A 126 5.48 -5.11 -20.44
C HIS A 126 5.28 -4.42 -19.09
N GLU A 127 4.51 -3.32 -19.04
CA GLU A 127 4.22 -2.62 -17.78
C GLU A 127 3.47 -3.55 -16.80
N MET A 128 2.52 -4.34 -17.27
CA MET A 128 1.83 -5.34 -16.44
C MET A 128 2.80 -6.37 -15.85
N MET A 129 3.73 -6.90 -16.64
CA MET A 129 4.73 -7.85 -16.16
C MET A 129 5.64 -7.23 -15.10
N MET A 130 6.09 -6.00 -15.32
CA MET A 130 6.88 -5.25 -14.34
C MET A 130 6.10 -5.01 -13.04
N GLN A 131 4.82 -4.64 -13.14
CA GLN A 131 3.95 -4.43 -11.99
C GLN A 131 3.70 -5.73 -11.21
N CYS A 132 3.50 -6.85 -11.90
CA CYS A 132 3.36 -8.16 -11.27
C CYS A 132 4.63 -8.55 -10.51
N ALA A 133 5.81 -8.45 -11.15
CA ALA A 133 7.08 -8.76 -10.49
C ALA A 133 7.31 -7.86 -9.26
N SER A 134 7.07 -6.55 -9.40
CA SER A 134 7.17 -5.60 -8.28
C SER A 134 6.22 -5.94 -7.14
N ARG A 135 4.97 -6.34 -7.44
CA ARG A 135 4.01 -6.76 -6.43
C ARG A 135 4.43 -8.04 -5.72
N VAL A 136 4.92 -9.06 -6.43
CA VAL A 136 5.40 -10.31 -5.80
C VAL A 136 6.53 -10.03 -4.81
N VAL A 137 7.49 -9.17 -5.17
CA VAL A 137 8.60 -8.78 -4.29
C VAL A 137 8.13 -7.94 -3.10
N SER A 138 7.17 -7.04 -3.31
CA SER A 138 6.69 -6.12 -2.27
C SER A 138 5.60 -6.72 -1.37
N HIS A 139 4.98 -7.83 -1.79
CA HIS A 139 3.83 -8.44 -1.11
C HIS A 139 4.13 -8.85 0.33
N PRO A 140 5.26 -9.52 0.65
CA PRO A 140 5.64 -9.82 2.03
C PRO A 140 5.60 -8.62 2.98
N LEU A 141 6.16 -7.50 2.55
CA LEU A 141 6.20 -6.26 3.33
C LEU A 141 4.82 -5.61 3.47
N HIS A 142 3.99 -5.71 2.44
CA HIS A 142 2.60 -5.30 2.51
C HIS A 142 1.81 -6.13 3.53
N VAL A 143 1.95 -7.45 3.52
CA VAL A 143 1.31 -8.37 4.47
C VAL A 143 1.76 -8.06 5.91
N ILE A 144 3.06 -7.85 6.14
CA ILE A 144 3.59 -7.42 7.45
C ILE A 144 2.94 -6.10 7.90
N SER A 145 2.83 -5.11 7.01
CA SER A 145 2.20 -3.84 7.32
C SER A 145 0.74 -4.01 7.76
N MET A 146 -0.04 -4.82 7.02
CA MET A 146 -1.43 -5.10 7.36
C MET A 146 -1.53 -5.76 8.73
N ARG A 147 -0.72 -6.79 9.00
CA ARG A 147 -0.71 -7.50 10.29
C ARG A 147 -0.35 -6.60 11.46
N CYS A 148 0.62 -5.70 11.29
CA CYS A 148 0.96 -4.68 12.30
C CYS A 148 -0.20 -3.72 12.59
N MET A 149 -1.04 -3.41 11.59
CA MET A 149 -2.21 -2.56 11.75
C MET A 149 -3.36 -3.31 12.45
N VAL A 150 -3.63 -4.55 12.03
CA VAL A 150 -4.72 -5.39 12.58
C VAL A 150 -4.51 -5.72 14.05
N GLN A 151 -3.29 -5.77 14.54
CA GLN A 151 -3.01 -5.99 15.96
C GLN A 151 -3.72 -5.02 16.91
N PHE A 152 -4.05 -3.83 16.44
CA PHE A 152 -4.85 -2.89 17.19
C PHE A 152 -6.21 -3.48 17.60
N VAL A 153 -6.85 -4.25 16.71
CA VAL A 153 -8.14 -4.91 16.97
C VAL A 153 -8.06 -5.85 18.16
N GLY A 154 -6.97 -6.64 18.25
CA GLY A 154 -6.72 -7.55 19.37
C GLY A 154 -6.08 -6.89 20.60
N ARG A 155 -5.79 -5.58 20.55
CA ARG A 155 -4.96 -4.85 21.53
C ARG A 155 -3.62 -5.53 21.81
N GLU A 156 -3.06 -6.21 20.82
CA GLU A 156 -1.80 -6.94 20.97
C GLU A 156 -0.59 -6.04 20.64
N VAL A 157 0.51 -6.22 21.36
CA VAL A 157 1.81 -5.57 21.08
C VAL A 157 2.82 -6.54 20.45
N LYS A 158 2.33 -7.57 19.75
CA LYS A 158 3.16 -8.64 19.17
C LYS A 158 4.09 -8.14 18.05
N TYR A 159 3.84 -7.02 17.38
CA TYR A 159 4.72 -6.49 16.32
C TYR A 159 5.14 -5.03 16.60
N SER A 160 6.04 -4.83 17.56
CA SER A 160 6.59 -3.50 17.91
C SER A 160 7.68 -2.99 16.95
N GLY A 161 8.07 -3.77 15.93
CA GLY A 161 9.06 -3.36 14.93
C GLY A 161 9.10 -4.26 13.69
N VAL A 162 9.58 -3.73 12.56
CA VAL A 162 9.59 -4.41 11.25
C VAL A 162 10.41 -5.70 11.28
N PHE A 163 11.64 -5.65 11.79
CA PHE A 163 12.51 -6.83 11.89
C PHE A 163 11.98 -7.87 12.88
N SER A 164 11.40 -7.43 14.00
CA SER A 164 10.75 -8.32 14.96
C SER A 164 9.50 -8.99 14.36
N ALA A 165 8.75 -8.28 13.51
CA ALA A 165 7.59 -8.84 12.82
C ALA A 165 8.01 -9.88 11.77
N ILE A 166 9.04 -9.59 10.98
CA ILE A 166 9.62 -10.52 10.00
C ILE A 166 10.09 -11.79 10.70
N GLY A 167 10.92 -11.67 11.74
CA GLY A 167 11.46 -12.83 12.46
C GLY A 167 10.37 -13.67 13.12
N ARG A 168 9.31 -13.03 13.63
CA ARG A 168 8.18 -13.72 14.26
C ARG A 168 7.29 -14.44 13.23
N ILE A 169 6.99 -13.82 12.09
CA ILE A 169 6.23 -14.48 11.01
C ILE A 169 7.03 -15.66 10.44
N LEU A 170 8.33 -15.49 10.20
CA LEU A 170 9.20 -16.59 9.77
C LEU A 170 9.21 -17.75 10.75
N LYS A 171 9.17 -17.47 12.05
CA LYS A 171 9.22 -18.49 13.11
C LYS A 171 7.87 -19.16 13.37
N GLU A 172 6.76 -18.42 13.29
CA GLU A 172 5.41 -18.92 13.61
C GLU A 172 4.71 -19.52 12.38
N GLU A 173 4.88 -18.95 11.18
CA GLU A 173 4.16 -19.33 9.96
C GLU A 173 5.07 -19.73 8.78
N GLY A 174 6.39 -19.53 8.91
CA GLY A 174 7.34 -19.79 7.83
C GLY A 174 7.27 -18.78 6.68
N ILE A 175 7.85 -19.14 5.53
CA ILE A 175 7.91 -18.28 4.33
C ILE A 175 6.51 -18.09 3.71
N LEU A 176 5.62 -19.07 3.86
CA LEU A 176 4.24 -19.01 3.37
C LEU A 176 3.41 -17.94 4.09
N GLY A 177 3.73 -17.62 5.35
CA GLY A 177 3.05 -16.55 6.11
C GLY A 177 3.18 -15.15 5.49
N PHE A 178 4.13 -14.94 4.57
CA PHE A 178 4.25 -13.67 3.85
C PHE A 178 3.37 -13.55 2.60
N PHE A 179 2.74 -14.65 2.19
CA PHE A 179 1.90 -14.72 0.98
C PHE A 179 0.44 -15.07 1.28
N VAL A 180 0.06 -15.03 2.57
CA VAL A 180 -1.29 -15.27 3.11
C VAL A 180 -1.91 -13.99 3.63
#